data_AF-A0A965PTE1-F1
#
_entry.id   AF-A0A965PTE1-F1
#
_cell.length_a   1.000
_cell.length_b   1.000
_cell.length_c   1.000
_cell.angle_alpha   90.00
_cell.angle_beta   90.00
_cell.angle_gamma   90.00
#
_symmetry.space_group_name_H-M   'P 1'
#
loop_
_entity.id
_entity.type
_entity.pdbx_description
1 polymer ?
#
loop_
_entity_poly.entity_id
_entity_poly.type
_entity_poly.pdbx_seq_one_letter_code
_entity_poly.pdbx_strand_id
1 'polypeptide(L)'
;ETTDTNGRTTGLNWTFIRNTYFEFDDLSGRLEKLPIGDTTQARAALLGWQVDLVRQHSYHAVQAMKKGQMIADWQQVNATMKANGLGGLDDAMQAAFEGQLIGDARVKIGTAAFVPADVVKNAAGNLRLLFGSGGYRVILYADTMLRVVGYPATGQNTDLYKVRERVFRNMDNTFTLRLK
;
A
#
# COMPACT_ATOMS: atom_id res chain seq x y z
N GLU A 1 -34.92 -0.45 -2.95
CA GLU A 1 -35.32 -0.06 -4.31
C GLU A 1 -36.51 0.87 -4.20
N THR A 2 -36.58 1.89 -5.04
CA THR A 2 -37.74 2.79 -5.09
C THR A 2 -38.18 2.84 -6.54
N THR A 3 -39.33 2.23 -6.83
CA THR A 3 -39.94 2.25 -8.17
C THR A 3 -40.72 3.54 -8.31
N ASP A 4 -40.44 4.32 -9.36
CA ASP A 4 -41.28 5.48 -9.67
C ASP A 4 -42.63 5.03 -10.26
N THR A 5 -43.59 5.96 -10.33
CA THR A 5 -44.96 5.72 -10.80
C THR A 5 -45.06 5.26 -12.26
N ASN A 6 -43.97 5.22 -13.02
CA ASN A 6 -43.92 4.79 -14.41
C ASN A 6 -43.28 3.39 -14.59
N GLY A 7 -43.05 2.65 -13.50
CA GLY A 7 -42.53 1.29 -13.56
C GLY A 7 -41.06 1.22 -14.02
N ARG A 8 -40.33 2.33 -13.96
CA ARG A 8 -38.89 2.34 -14.24
C ARG A 8 -38.14 1.94 -12.97
N THR A 9 -37.45 0.82 -13.04
CA THR A 9 -36.43 0.46 -12.06
C THR A 9 -35.21 1.33 -12.31
N THR A 10 -35.07 2.45 -11.59
CA THR A 10 -33.79 3.13 -11.51
C THR A 10 -32.86 2.30 -10.65
N GLY A 11 -32.13 1.39 -11.31
CA GLY A 11 -30.93 0.83 -10.70
C GLY A 11 -30.04 1.98 -10.27
N LEU A 12 -29.65 2.00 -8.99
CA LEU A 12 -28.61 2.90 -8.51
C LEU A 12 -27.33 2.54 -9.26
N ASN A 13 -27.07 3.21 -10.38
CA ASN A 13 -25.80 3.13 -11.08
C ASN A 13 -24.78 3.90 -10.24
N TRP A 14 -24.14 3.19 -9.31
CA TRP A 14 -23.00 3.69 -8.57
C TRP A 14 -21.79 3.78 -9.51
N THR A 15 -21.71 4.87 -10.28
CA THR A 15 -20.57 5.14 -11.13
C THR A 15 -19.42 5.61 -10.24
N PHE A 16 -18.46 4.73 -9.96
CA PHE A 16 -17.25 5.12 -9.24
C PHE A 16 -16.37 5.98 -10.17
N ILE A 17 -15.92 7.12 -9.65
CA ILE A 17 -15.15 8.11 -10.40
C ILE A 17 -13.70 8.08 -9.91
N ARG A 18 -12.76 7.80 -10.82
CA ARG A 18 -11.33 8.00 -10.56
C ARG A 18 -10.95 9.43 -10.91
N ASN A 19 -10.36 10.14 -9.96
CA ASN A 19 -9.68 11.40 -10.20
C ASN A 19 -8.23 11.10 -10.57
N THR A 20 -7.80 11.47 -11.78
CA THR A 20 -6.40 11.39 -12.19
C THR A 20 -5.86 12.80 -12.35
N TYR A 21 -4.67 13.05 -11.79
CA TYR A 21 -3.94 14.29 -11.95
C TYR A 21 -2.94 14.14 -13.09
N PHE A 22 -3.06 15.00 -14.10
CA PHE A 22 -2.07 15.14 -15.16
C PHE A 22 -1.32 16.45 -14.93
N GLU A 23 0.00 16.35 -14.77
CA GLU A 23 0.92 17.48 -14.66
C GLU A 23 1.56 17.66 -16.04
N PHE A 24 1.31 18.80 -16.68
CA PHE A 24 1.89 19.14 -17.98
C PHE A 24 3.22 19.90 -17.75
N ASP A 25 4.11 19.88 -18.75
CA ASP A 25 5.45 20.50 -18.66
C ASP A 25 5.43 22.02 -18.38
N ASP A 26 4.26 22.66 -18.50
CA ASP A 26 4.03 24.06 -18.18
C ASP A 26 3.62 24.31 -16.71
N LEU A 27 3.75 23.29 -15.85
CA LEU A 27 3.33 23.30 -14.43
C LEU A 27 1.81 23.49 -14.24
N SER A 28 1.01 23.37 -15.30
CA SER A 28 -0.44 23.32 -15.18
C SER A 28 -0.92 21.91 -14.85
N GLY A 29 -1.97 21.83 -14.02
CA GLY A 29 -2.57 20.57 -13.60
C GLY A 29 -4.02 20.46 -14.06
N ARG A 30 -4.43 19.28 -14.54
CA ARG A 30 -5.84 18.98 -14.84
C ARG A 30 -6.30 17.76 -14.05
N LEU A 31 -7.48 17.90 -13.43
CA LEU A 31 -8.16 16.82 -12.71
C LEU A 31 -9.26 16.25 -13.60
N GLU A 32 -9.08 15.02 -14.07
CA GLU A 32 -10.10 14.34 -14.88
C GLU A 32 -10.80 13.24 -14.10
N LYS A 33 -12.12 13.14 -14.31
CA LYS A 33 -13.04 12.18 -13.71
C LYS A 33 -13.35 11.08 -14.73
N LEU A 34 -12.76 9.90 -14.57
CA LEU A 34 -13.06 8.75 -15.43
C LEU A 34 -14.10 7.84 -14.76
N PRO A 35 -15.24 7.54 -15.43
CA PRO A 35 -16.19 6.55 -14.96
C PRO A 35 -15.59 5.15 -15.17
N ILE A 36 -15.42 4.40 -14.09
CA ILE A 36 -14.95 3.01 -14.18
C ILE A 36 -16.12 2.10 -13.82
N GLY A 37 -16.76 1.53 -14.85
CA GLY A 37 -17.76 0.46 -14.68
C GLY A 37 -17.15 -0.79 -14.07
N ASP A 38 -18.03 -1.67 -13.55
CA ASP A 38 -17.72 -2.89 -12.77
C ASP A 38 -16.73 -2.68 -11.61
N THR A 39 -17.26 -2.77 -10.38
CA THR A 39 -16.52 -2.64 -9.12
C THR A 39 -15.23 -3.48 -9.06
N THR A 40 -15.18 -4.62 -9.74
CA THR A 40 -14.01 -5.50 -9.74
C THR A 40 -12.90 -4.97 -10.66
N GLN A 41 -13.25 -4.56 -11.87
CA GLN A 41 -12.30 -4.00 -12.83
C GLN A 41 -11.79 -2.63 -12.36
N ALA A 42 -12.67 -1.81 -11.77
CA ALA A 42 -12.29 -0.53 -11.16
C ALA A 42 -11.31 -0.71 -10.00
N ARG A 43 -11.55 -1.69 -9.11
CA ARG A 43 -10.64 -2.02 -8.02
C ARG A 43 -9.28 -2.48 -8.54
N ALA A 44 -9.24 -3.34 -9.56
CA ALA A 44 -8.01 -3.82 -10.16
C ALA A 44 -7.22 -2.69 -10.87
N ALA A 45 -7.90 -1.82 -11.61
CA ALA A 45 -7.27 -0.69 -12.30
C ALA A 45 -6.71 0.36 -11.32
N LEU A 46 -7.46 0.65 -10.24
CA LEU A 46 -7.02 1.55 -9.18
C LEU A 46 -5.84 0.95 -8.41
N LEU A 47 -5.88 -0.35 -8.12
CA LEU A 47 -4.78 -1.09 -7.50
C LEU A 47 -3.51 -1.01 -8.36
N GLY A 48 -3.62 -1.31 -9.66
CA GLY A 48 -2.49 -1.24 -10.60
C GLY A 48 -1.85 0.15 -10.65
N TRP A 49 -2.67 1.19 -10.75
CA TRP A 49 -2.18 2.57 -10.74
C TRP A 49 -1.46 2.95 -9.44
N GLN A 50 -2.02 2.58 -8.29
CA GLN A 50 -1.40 2.84 -6.99
C GLN A 50 -0.06 2.11 -6.84
N VAL A 51 0.00 0.85 -7.27
CA VAL A 51 1.23 0.05 -7.29
C VAL A 51 2.29 0.71 -8.15
N ASP A 52 1.94 1.16 -9.36
CA ASP A 52 2.89 1.78 -10.27
C ASP A 52 3.44 3.11 -9.74
N LEU A 53 2.58 3.94 -9.13
CA LEU A 53 3.03 5.16 -8.45
C LEU A 53 4.01 4.86 -7.32
N VAL A 54 3.66 3.93 -6.42
CA VAL A 54 4.53 3.55 -5.30
C VAL A 54 5.85 2.96 -5.81
N ARG A 55 5.82 2.17 -6.88
CA ARG A 55 7.03 1.64 -7.54
C ARG A 55 7.91 2.76 -8.05
N GLN A 56 7.38 3.69 -8.83
CA GLN A 56 8.14 4.84 -9.34
C GLN A 56 8.79 5.63 -8.19
N HIS A 57 8.05 5.91 -7.12
CA HIS A 57 8.60 6.56 -5.93
C HIS A 57 9.69 5.73 -5.25
N SER A 58 9.52 4.42 -5.13
CA SER A 58 10.53 3.54 -4.53
C SER A 58 11.85 3.53 -5.29
N TYR A 59 11.83 3.79 -6.60
CA TYR A 59 13.03 3.87 -7.44
C TYR A 59 13.75 5.22 -7.37
N HIS A 60 13.09 6.30 -6.96
CA HIS A 60 13.66 7.67 -6.99
C HIS A 60 13.85 8.26 -5.58
N ALA A 61 15.07 8.15 -5.04
CA ALA A 61 15.44 8.60 -3.70
C ALA A 61 15.31 10.13 -3.43
N VAL A 62 15.17 10.98 -4.45
CA VAL A 62 15.04 12.45 -4.34
C VAL A 62 13.65 12.89 -3.84
N GLN A 63 12.69 11.97 -3.73
CA GLN A 63 11.27 12.31 -3.57
C GLN A 63 10.74 12.28 -2.13
N ALA A 64 11.57 12.50 -1.11
CA ALA A 64 11.14 12.43 0.30
C ALA A 64 9.89 13.30 0.61
N MET A 65 9.79 14.50 0.00
CA MET A 65 8.59 15.35 0.08
C MET A 65 7.37 14.72 -0.60
N LYS A 66 7.52 14.20 -1.83
CA LYS A 66 6.43 13.55 -2.57
C LYS A 66 6.02 12.21 -1.94
N LYS A 67 6.90 11.54 -1.20
CA LYS A 67 6.60 10.33 -0.43
C LYS A 67 5.52 10.57 0.63
N GLY A 68 5.63 11.66 1.38
CA GLY A 68 4.64 12.02 2.40
C GLY A 68 3.25 12.21 1.80
N GLN A 69 3.18 12.94 0.68
CA GLN A 69 1.96 13.12 -0.09
C GLN A 69 1.41 11.79 -0.63
N MET A 70 2.24 10.96 -1.26
CA MET A 70 1.84 9.64 -1.79
C MET A 70 1.24 8.74 -0.70
N ILE A 71 1.84 8.70 0.49
CA ILE A 71 1.29 7.91 1.61
C ILE A 71 -0.05 8.49 2.06
N ALA A 72 -0.17 9.82 2.16
CA ALA A 72 -1.42 10.47 2.54
C ALA A 72 -2.53 10.19 1.52
N ASP A 73 -2.23 10.33 0.22
CA ASP A 73 -3.14 10.03 -0.89
C ASP A 73 -3.55 8.56 -0.86
N TRP A 74 -2.59 7.64 -0.71
CA TRP A 74 -2.88 6.21 -0.60
C TRP A 74 -3.78 5.90 0.60
N GLN A 75 -3.51 6.52 1.76
CA GLN A 75 -4.33 6.35 2.97
C GLN A 75 -5.74 6.91 2.78
N GLN A 76 -5.87 8.06 2.13
CA GLN A 76 -7.15 8.68 1.82
C GLN A 76 -7.97 7.82 0.84
N VAL A 77 -7.35 7.29 -0.21
CA VAL A 77 -8.01 6.38 -1.16
C VAL A 77 -8.42 5.10 -0.45
N ASN A 78 -7.55 4.50 0.37
CA ASN A 78 -7.87 3.31 1.15
C ASN A 78 -9.08 3.55 2.07
N ALA A 79 -9.10 4.67 2.80
CA ALA A 79 -10.22 5.04 3.67
C ALA A 79 -11.52 5.25 2.88
N THR A 80 -11.44 5.91 1.73
CA THR A 80 -12.59 6.14 0.84
C THR A 80 -13.14 4.83 0.28
N MET A 81 -12.28 3.89 -0.11
CA MET A 81 -12.73 2.57 -0.58
C MET A 81 -13.42 1.76 0.53
N LYS A 82 -12.87 1.78 1.75
CA LYS A 82 -13.49 1.14 2.91
C LYS A 82 -14.86 1.76 3.23
N ALA A 83 -14.94 3.09 3.22
CA ALA A 83 -16.20 3.81 3.47
C ALA A 83 -17.29 3.49 2.44
N ASN A 84 -16.90 3.22 1.18
CA ASN A 84 -17.82 2.85 0.10
C ASN A 84 -18.05 1.33 -0.04
N GLY A 85 -17.57 0.51 0.90
CA GLY A 85 -17.80 -0.94 0.90
C GLY A 85 -17.02 -1.73 -0.17
N LEU A 86 -16.02 -1.12 -0.83
CA LEU A 86 -15.25 -1.75 -1.91
C LEU A 86 -14.08 -2.64 -1.42
N GLY A 87 -13.94 -2.78 -0.10
CA GLY A 87 -12.76 -3.37 0.54
C GLY A 87 -11.55 -2.43 0.52
N GLY A 88 -10.63 -2.60 1.46
CA GLY A 88 -9.44 -1.75 1.52
C GLY A 88 -8.46 -1.99 0.37
N LEU A 89 -7.70 -0.95 0.01
CA LEU A 89 -6.46 -1.09 -0.77
C LEU A 89 -5.42 -1.89 0.01
N ASP A 90 -5.34 -1.73 1.33
CA ASP A 90 -4.45 -2.54 2.17
C ASP A 90 -4.76 -4.03 2.05
N ASP A 91 -6.04 -4.40 2.11
CA ASP A 91 -6.46 -5.80 1.99
C ASP A 91 -6.16 -6.36 0.59
N ALA A 92 -6.40 -5.56 -0.47
CA ALA A 92 -6.11 -5.95 -1.85
C ALA A 92 -4.61 -6.11 -2.09
N MET A 93 -3.81 -5.15 -1.63
CA MET A 93 -2.36 -5.18 -1.71
C MET A 93 -1.78 -6.37 -0.97
N GLN A 94 -2.26 -6.59 0.26
CA GLN A 94 -1.80 -7.70 1.06
C GLN A 94 -2.13 -9.03 0.36
N ALA A 95 -3.37 -9.24 -0.10
CA ALA A 95 -3.76 -10.46 -0.81
C ALA A 95 -2.92 -10.72 -2.08
N ALA A 96 -2.53 -9.67 -2.81
CA ALA A 96 -1.75 -9.80 -4.04
C ALA A 96 -0.30 -10.26 -3.81
N PHE A 97 0.29 -9.93 -2.66
CA PHE A 97 1.74 -10.06 -2.47
C PHE A 97 2.17 -10.71 -1.16
N GLU A 98 1.25 -10.99 -0.22
CA GLU A 98 1.58 -11.57 1.09
C GLU A 98 2.28 -12.92 0.98
N GLY A 99 1.95 -13.73 -0.03
CA GLY A 99 2.59 -15.03 -0.27
C GLY A 99 4.09 -14.93 -0.56
N GLN A 100 4.57 -13.78 -1.05
CA GLN A 100 5.99 -13.53 -1.28
C GLN A 100 6.71 -13.03 -0.02
N LEU A 101 5.96 -12.62 1.00
CA LEU A 101 6.48 -12.02 2.22
C LEU A 101 6.45 -12.99 3.41
N ILE A 102 5.42 -13.83 3.51
CA ILE A 102 5.20 -14.74 4.65
C ILE A 102 6.27 -15.84 4.64
N GLY A 103 6.87 -16.06 5.81
CA GLY A 103 7.87 -17.10 6.05
C GLY A 103 9.07 -16.61 6.84
N ASP A 104 10.11 -17.46 6.84
CA ASP A 104 11.38 -17.18 7.49
C ASP A 104 12.01 -15.89 6.95
N ALA A 105 12.46 -15.04 7.88
CA ALA A 105 13.15 -13.81 7.58
C ALA A 105 14.40 -13.64 8.45
N ARG A 106 15.17 -12.59 8.14
CA ARG A 106 16.27 -12.10 8.96
C ARG A 106 16.27 -10.59 8.97
N VAL A 107 16.49 -10.01 10.13
CA VAL A 107 16.57 -8.56 10.30
C VAL A 107 18.01 -8.17 10.65
N LYS A 108 18.49 -7.08 10.09
CA LYS A 108 19.74 -6.42 10.47
C LYS A 108 19.46 -4.97 10.84
N ILE A 109 19.92 -4.56 12.01
CA ILE A 109 19.81 -3.20 12.52
C ILE A 109 21.21 -2.58 12.55
N GLY A 110 21.39 -1.45 11.85
CA GLY A 110 22.66 -0.76 11.69
C GLY A 110 23.75 -1.69 11.14
N THR A 111 24.89 -1.75 11.83
CA THR A 111 26.04 -2.59 11.46
C THR A 111 25.98 -3.99 12.05
N ALA A 112 24.97 -4.33 12.85
CA ALA A 112 24.87 -5.60 13.57
C ALA A 112 24.75 -6.83 12.64
N ALA A 113 24.90 -8.01 13.23
CA ALA A 113 24.64 -9.27 12.55
C ALA A 113 23.14 -9.46 12.26
N PHE A 114 22.84 -10.30 11.28
CA PHE A 114 21.46 -10.68 10.97
C PHE A 114 20.87 -11.59 12.05
N VAL A 115 19.80 -11.14 12.71
CA VAL A 115 19.03 -11.94 13.66
C VAL A 115 17.89 -12.68 12.95
N PRO A 116 17.52 -13.89 13.41
CA PRO A 116 16.32 -14.57 12.93
C PRO A 116 15.06 -13.71 13.15
N ALA A 117 14.14 -13.80 12.20
CA ALA A 117 12.85 -13.14 12.23
C ALA A 117 11.84 -13.98 11.44
N ASP A 118 10.56 -13.71 11.61
CA ASP A 118 9.50 -14.34 10.83
C ASP A 118 8.48 -13.30 10.38
N VAL A 119 7.97 -13.44 9.16
CA VAL A 119 6.80 -12.68 8.72
C VAL A 119 5.61 -13.62 8.74
N VAL A 120 4.65 -13.32 9.60
CA VAL A 120 3.45 -14.16 9.79
C VAL A 120 2.19 -13.33 9.62
N LYS A 121 1.06 -14.00 9.37
CA LYS A 121 -0.27 -13.40 9.41
C LYS A 121 -0.92 -13.73 10.74
N ASN A 122 -1.38 -12.71 11.48
CA ASN A 122 -2.06 -12.94 12.75
C ASN A 122 -3.53 -13.36 12.54
N ALA A 123 -4.22 -13.74 13.62
CA ALA A 123 -5.63 -14.16 13.57
C ALA A 123 -6.58 -13.07 13.02
N ALA A 124 -6.21 -11.79 13.15
CA ALA A 124 -6.93 -10.66 12.58
C ALA A 124 -6.57 -10.39 11.11
N GLY A 125 -5.85 -11.29 10.45
CA GLY A 125 -5.47 -11.19 9.04
C GLY A 125 -4.37 -10.16 8.73
N ASN A 126 -3.71 -9.58 9.74
CA ASN A 126 -2.65 -8.59 9.52
C ASN A 126 -1.27 -9.23 9.44
N LEU A 127 -0.44 -8.77 8.51
CA LEU A 127 0.98 -9.13 8.47
C LEU A 127 1.72 -8.58 9.71
N ARG A 128 2.57 -9.44 10.27
CA ARG A 128 3.41 -9.17 11.44
C ARG A 128 4.83 -9.62 11.16
N LEU A 129 5.79 -8.73 11.43
CA LEU A 129 7.20 -9.08 11.51
C LEU A 129 7.55 -9.39 12.97
N LEU A 130 7.89 -10.62 13.24
CA LEU A 130 8.34 -11.12 14.54
C LEU A 130 9.87 -11.11 14.56
N PHE A 131 10.48 -10.32 15.43
CA PHE A 131 11.92 -10.38 15.66
C PHE A 131 12.26 -9.83 17.04
N GLY A 132 13.30 -10.39 17.67
CA GLY A 132 13.56 -10.13 19.08
C GLY A 132 12.38 -10.56 19.95
N SER A 133 11.92 -9.69 20.84
CA SER A 133 10.73 -9.90 21.68
C SER A 133 9.45 -9.22 21.14
N GLY A 134 9.51 -8.60 19.94
CA GLY A 134 8.44 -7.77 19.40
C GLY A 134 7.71 -8.39 18.19
N GLY A 135 6.44 -8.01 18.02
CA GLY A 135 5.62 -8.35 16.86
C GLY A 135 5.03 -7.10 16.19
N TYR A 136 5.72 -6.60 15.17
CA TYR A 136 5.42 -5.31 14.53
C TYR A 136 4.46 -5.48 13.36
N ARG A 137 3.45 -4.60 13.25
CA ARG A 137 2.52 -4.64 12.12
C ARG A 137 3.25 -4.22 10.84
N VAL A 138 3.05 -4.97 9.77
CA VAL A 138 3.55 -4.63 8.44
C VAL A 138 2.40 -4.15 7.57
N ILE A 139 2.57 -3.01 6.94
CA ILE A 139 1.67 -2.49 5.90
C ILE A 139 2.40 -2.61 4.57
N LEU A 140 1.78 -3.26 3.60
CA LEU A 140 2.34 -3.38 2.26
C LEU A 140 1.74 -2.29 1.36
N TYR A 141 2.60 -1.42 0.82
CA TYR A 141 2.18 -0.39 -0.13
C TYR A 141 2.37 -0.83 -1.58
N ALA A 142 3.44 -1.58 -1.86
CA ALA A 142 3.75 -2.23 -3.13
C ALA A 142 4.65 -3.45 -2.90
N ASP A 143 4.83 -4.29 -3.92
CA ASP A 143 5.88 -5.33 -3.92
C ASP A 143 7.30 -4.79 -3.73
N THR A 144 7.49 -3.48 -3.96
CA THR A 144 8.76 -2.78 -3.77
C THR A 144 8.82 -1.94 -2.48
N MET A 145 7.72 -1.77 -1.74
CA MET A 145 7.68 -0.90 -0.56
C MET A 145 6.74 -1.43 0.52
N LEU A 146 7.28 -1.54 1.73
CA LEU A 146 6.53 -1.93 2.92
C LEU A 146 6.84 -0.98 4.08
N ARG A 147 5.96 -0.96 5.08
CA ARG A 147 6.13 -0.18 6.31
C ARG A 147 6.00 -1.07 7.52
N VAL A 148 6.98 -0.95 8.42
CA VAL A 148 6.95 -1.54 9.76
C VAL A 148 6.43 -0.48 10.72
N VAL A 149 5.29 -0.76 11.35
CA VAL A 149 4.60 0.17 12.27
C VAL A 149 5.07 -0.06 13.70
N GLY A 150 5.34 1.02 14.42
CA GLY A 150 5.78 0.99 15.82
C GLY A 150 7.24 0.59 16.01
N TYR A 151 8.10 0.83 15.02
CA TYR A 151 9.53 0.57 15.09
C TYR A 151 10.33 1.80 14.61
N PRO A 152 11.44 2.17 15.29
CA PRO A 152 12.05 1.51 16.45
C PRO A 152 11.35 1.75 17.79
N ALA A 153 10.47 2.75 17.86
CA ALA A 153 9.68 3.07 19.04
C ALA A 153 8.19 3.15 18.71
N THR A 154 7.34 2.98 19.72
CA THR A 154 5.90 3.15 19.61
C THR A 154 5.58 4.52 18.99
N GLY A 155 4.70 4.53 17.98
CA GLY A 155 4.35 5.74 17.23
C GLY A 155 5.30 6.09 16.08
N GLN A 156 6.45 5.43 15.95
CA GLN A 156 7.35 5.59 14.82
C GLN A 156 7.10 4.53 13.76
N ASN A 157 7.24 4.91 12.49
CA ASN A 157 7.07 4.03 11.35
C ASN A 157 8.36 3.97 10.54
N THR A 158 8.78 2.77 10.16
CA THR A 158 9.95 2.54 9.33
C THR A 158 9.51 2.05 7.96
N ASP A 159 9.76 2.86 6.93
CA ASP A 159 9.53 2.49 5.53
C ASP A 159 10.73 1.73 4.99
N LEU A 160 10.50 0.56 4.38
CA LEU A 160 11.51 -0.24 3.72
C LEU A 160 11.23 -0.34 2.22
N TYR A 161 12.31 -0.29 1.43
CA TYR A 161 12.31 -0.32 -0.02
C TYR A 161 13.04 -1.56 -0.51
N LYS A 162 12.51 -2.22 -1.52
CA LYS A 162 13.14 -3.39 -2.15
C LYS A 162 14.42 -2.95 -2.86
N VAL A 163 15.56 -3.37 -2.32
CA VAL A 163 16.88 -3.08 -2.91
C VAL A 163 17.37 -4.22 -3.79
N ARG A 164 16.93 -5.45 -3.50
CA ARG A 164 17.15 -6.67 -4.29
C ARG A 164 15.97 -7.61 -4.07
N GLU A 165 15.88 -8.67 -4.87
CA GLU A 165 14.93 -9.74 -4.61
C GLU A 165 15.04 -10.22 -3.14
N ARG A 166 13.88 -10.31 -2.47
CA ARG A 166 13.75 -10.68 -1.04
C ARG A 166 14.53 -9.81 -0.04
N VAL A 167 15.07 -8.66 -0.44
CA VAL A 167 15.80 -7.75 0.47
C VAL A 167 15.20 -6.36 0.43
N PHE A 168 14.70 -5.94 1.59
CA PHE A 168 14.14 -4.61 1.82
C PHE A 168 15.02 -3.83 2.79
N ARG A 169 15.15 -2.53 2.57
CA ARG A 169 15.98 -1.65 3.42
C ARG A 169 15.39 -0.25 3.52
N ASN A 170 15.51 0.39 4.68
CA ASN A 170 15.17 1.81 4.80
C ASN A 170 16.22 2.71 4.13
N MET A 171 15.87 3.97 3.88
CA MET A 171 16.78 4.92 3.21
C MET A 171 18.07 5.16 4.00
N ASP A 172 18.00 5.18 5.32
CA ASP A 172 19.15 5.44 6.19
C ASP A 172 20.09 4.23 6.32
N ASN A 173 19.77 3.10 5.67
CA ASN A 173 20.47 1.83 5.76
C ASN A 173 20.60 1.25 7.19
N THR A 174 19.78 1.73 8.13
CA THR A 174 19.79 1.29 9.53
C THR A 174 18.87 0.09 9.79
N PHE A 175 17.99 -0.28 8.87
CA PHE A 175 17.12 -1.44 8.98
C PHE A 175 17.08 -2.20 7.66
N THR A 176 17.49 -3.46 7.68
CA THR A 176 17.39 -4.37 6.54
C THR A 176 16.56 -5.59 6.92
N LEU A 177 15.53 -5.88 6.13
CA LEU A 177 14.76 -7.12 6.18
C LEU A 177 15.16 -8.00 4.99
N ARG A 178 15.53 -9.24 5.27
CA ARG A 178 15.80 -10.27 4.26
C ARG A 178 14.85 -11.43 4.44
N LEU A 179 14.08 -11.74 3.42
CA LEU A 179 13.20 -12.91 3.37
C LEU A 179 14.03 -14.10 2.85
N LYS A 180 13.82 -15.30 3.39
CA LYS A 180 14.42 -16.52 2.84
C LYS A 180 13.63 -17.03 1.66
#